data_AF-A0A7G3ZDJ1-F1
#
_entry.id   AF-A0A7G3ZDJ1-F1
#
_cell.length_a   1.000
_cell.length_b   1.000
_cell.length_c   1.000
_cell.angle_alpha   90.00
_cell.angle_beta   90.00
_cell.angle_gamma   90.00
#
_symmetry.space_group_name_H-M   'P 1'
#
loop_
_entity.id
_entity.type
_entity.pdbx_description
1 polymer ?
#
loop_
_entity_poly.entity_id
_entity_poly.type
_entity_poly.pdbx_seq_one_letter_code
_entity_poly.pdbx_strand_id
1 'polypeptide(L)'
;MFKPVCHANYSANAMRSVRFFGVSCRVLQDFPTFDHSLLNPLSNKSSQKSNQLSQSLNHDYVQKTRSNGQNSARKFAEFAHNPRDDALSSRLTGVAAGRTVDVFNNDTASAFRQLNSIMFANRIPQDSRNQRFYMKPGKVAELKRSQKHRRDFMKGFKRLIEIVKDAKRKGY
;
A
#
# COMPACT_ATOMS: atom_id res chain seq x y z
N MET A 1 48.49 -39.10 28.85
CA MET A 1 48.66 -37.64 28.71
C MET A 1 47.28 -36.99 28.91
N PHE A 2 46.93 -36.67 30.15
CA PHE A 2 45.63 -36.08 30.52
C PHE A 2 45.76 -34.56 30.62
N LYS A 3 44.87 -33.81 29.95
CA LYS A 3 44.74 -32.35 30.15
C LYS A 3 43.51 -32.09 31.03
N PRO A 4 43.62 -31.31 32.11
CA PRO A 4 42.45 -30.92 32.90
C PRO A 4 41.67 -29.78 32.22
N VAL A 5 40.34 -29.85 32.33
CA VAL A 5 39.37 -28.87 31.85
C VAL A 5 39.26 -27.74 32.88
N CYS A 6 39.43 -26.50 32.42
CA CYS A 6 39.27 -25.30 33.22
C CYS A 6 37.77 -25.03 33.46
N HIS A 7 37.35 -24.92 34.72
CA HIS A 7 36.02 -24.41 35.06
C HIS A 7 35.97 -22.89 34.86
N ALA A 8 35.05 -22.43 34.00
CA ALA A 8 34.71 -21.02 33.89
C ALA A 8 33.72 -20.63 35.00
N ASN A 9 34.13 -19.72 35.88
CA ASN A 9 33.25 -19.10 36.87
C ASN A 9 32.27 -18.15 36.17
N TYR A 10 30.98 -18.50 36.16
CA TYR A 10 29.92 -17.59 35.75
C TYR A 10 29.55 -16.67 36.91
N SER A 11 29.98 -15.40 36.82
CA SER A 11 29.49 -14.34 37.69
C SER A 11 28.06 -13.98 37.30
N ALA A 12 27.10 -14.32 38.16
CA ALA A 12 25.69 -13.97 37.99
C ALA A 12 25.45 -12.53 38.44
N ASN A 13 25.54 -11.58 37.51
CA ASN A 13 25.03 -10.22 37.73
C ASN A 13 23.50 -10.23 37.61
N ALA A 14 22.81 -10.42 38.73
CA ALA A 14 21.37 -10.26 38.84
C ALA A 14 21.01 -8.77 38.73
N MET A 15 20.75 -8.29 37.50
CA MET A 15 20.13 -6.99 37.29
C MET A 15 18.69 -7.02 37.79
N ARG A 16 18.45 -6.40 38.95
CA ARG A 16 17.10 -6.16 39.49
C ARG A 16 16.35 -5.24 38.54
N SER A 17 15.39 -5.79 37.81
CA SER A 17 14.42 -5.02 37.02
C SER A 17 13.36 -4.45 37.96
N VAL A 18 13.46 -3.15 38.25
CA VAL A 18 12.43 -2.41 38.99
C VAL A 18 11.29 -2.14 38.02
N ARG A 19 10.13 -2.79 38.26
CA ARG A 19 8.90 -2.55 37.49
C ARG A 19 8.29 -1.24 37.97
N PHE A 20 8.39 -0.19 37.17
CA PHE A 20 7.58 1.01 37.37
C PHE A 20 6.15 0.73 36.87
N PHE A 21 5.18 0.82 37.76
CA PHE A 21 3.76 0.87 37.38
C PHE A 21 3.48 2.26 36.82
N GLY A 22 3.24 2.34 35.51
CA GLY A 22 2.85 3.58 34.84
C GLY A 22 1.40 3.96 35.17
N VAL A 23 1.21 5.20 35.58
CA VAL A 23 -0.11 5.81 35.80
C VAL A 23 -0.76 6.06 34.43
N SER A 24 -2.00 5.58 34.26
CA SER A 24 -2.79 5.83 33.05
C SER A 24 -3.22 7.29 33.00
N CYS A 25 -2.55 8.11 32.18
CA CYS A 25 -3.08 9.42 31.80
C CYS A 25 -4.32 9.20 30.93
N ARG A 26 -5.51 9.53 31.45
CA ARG A 26 -6.71 9.67 30.61
C ARG A 26 -6.50 10.89 29.73
N VAL A 27 -6.28 10.66 28.44
CA VAL A 27 -6.33 11.72 27.43
C VAL A 27 -7.79 12.18 27.38
N LEU A 28 -8.05 13.42 27.78
CA LEU A 28 -9.30 14.11 27.51
C LEU A 28 -9.37 14.27 25.98
N GLN A 29 -10.16 13.43 25.36
CA GLN A 29 -10.33 13.36 23.92
C GLN A 29 -11.46 14.33 23.54
N ASP A 30 -11.12 15.59 23.22
CA ASP A 30 -12.00 16.50 22.48
C ASP A 30 -12.08 16.06 21.02
N PHE A 31 -12.76 14.93 20.77
CA PHE A 31 -13.10 14.52 19.42
C PHE A 31 -14.47 15.13 19.13
N PRO A 32 -14.66 15.79 17.97
CA PRO A 32 -16.00 16.18 17.57
C PRO A 32 -16.86 14.91 17.49
N THR A 33 -17.88 14.84 18.36
CA THR A 33 -18.84 13.75 18.35
C THR A 33 -19.40 13.60 16.95
N PHE A 34 -19.29 12.39 16.41
CA PHE A 34 -19.76 12.08 15.06
C PHE A 34 -21.27 12.31 14.96
N ASP A 35 -21.66 13.38 14.26
CA ASP A 35 -23.06 13.71 14.00
C ASP A 35 -23.59 12.89 12.82
N HIS A 36 -24.35 11.87 13.17
CA HIS A 36 -24.96 10.92 12.25
C HIS A 36 -26.13 11.53 11.46
N SER A 37 -26.58 12.75 11.79
CA SER A 37 -27.59 13.47 11.00
C SER A 37 -27.05 13.96 9.65
N LEU A 38 -25.73 14.11 9.51
CA LEU A 38 -25.06 14.57 8.28
C LEU A 38 -24.97 13.48 7.20
N LEU A 39 -25.33 12.24 7.52
CA LEU A 39 -25.29 11.11 6.58
C LEU A 39 -26.59 10.92 5.77
N ASN A 40 -27.63 11.74 6.01
CA ASN A 40 -28.92 11.60 5.34
C ASN A 40 -29.34 12.89 4.60
N PRO A 41 -29.02 13.04 3.30
CA PRO A 41 -29.54 14.16 2.50
C PRO A 41 -31.02 13.99 2.09
N LEU A 42 -31.77 13.06 2.69
CA LEU A 42 -33.14 12.70 2.28
C LEU A 42 -34.17 12.65 3.43
N SER A 43 -34.02 13.47 4.48
CA SER A 43 -35.11 13.69 5.42
C SER A 43 -36.00 14.85 4.96
N ASN A 44 -36.83 14.59 3.95
CA ASN A 44 -37.91 15.49 3.56
C ASN A 44 -39.02 15.47 4.63
N LYS A 45 -39.02 16.48 5.52
CA LYS A 45 -40.25 16.94 6.17
C LYS A 45 -40.81 18.09 5.34
N SER A 46 -41.99 17.83 4.78
CA SER A 46 -42.81 18.70 3.96
C SER A 46 -42.88 20.15 4.45
N SER A 47 -42.43 21.09 3.62
CA SER A 47 -43.09 22.39 3.48
C SER A 47 -42.90 22.90 2.05
N GLN A 48 -43.90 23.65 1.60
CA GLN A 48 -44.28 23.81 0.21
C GLN A 48 -43.41 24.78 -0.62
N LYS A 49 -43.41 24.52 -1.94
CA LYS A 49 -43.27 25.46 -3.08
C LYS A 49 -41.91 26.18 -3.26
N SER A 50 -41.14 25.70 -4.25
CA SER A 50 -41.00 26.39 -5.55
C SER A 50 -40.35 25.46 -6.58
N ASN A 51 -41.01 25.28 -7.72
CA ASN A 51 -40.34 24.85 -8.95
C ASN A 51 -39.32 25.94 -9.28
N GLN A 52 -38.01 25.63 -9.27
CA GLN A 52 -36.92 26.28 -10.03
C GLN A 52 -35.57 25.82 -9.47
N LEU A 53 -35.04 24.67 -9.90
CA LEU A 53 -33.59 24.48 -10.09
C LEU A 53 -33.25 23.18 -10.85
N SER A 54 -33.86 22.98 -12.00
CA SER A 54 -33.33 22.06 -13.02
C SER A 54 -32.57 22.88 -14.05
N GLN A 55 -31.37 23.37 -13.69
CA GLN A 55 -30.39 23.94 -14.61
C GLN A 55 -29.08 24.21 -13.87
N SER A 56 -28.08 23.36 -14.10
CA SER A 56 -26.65 23.74 -14.22
C SER A 56 -25.72 22.54 -13.93
N LEU A 57 -25.71 21.53 -14.80
CA LEU A 57 -24.49 20.77 -15.12
C LEU A 57 -24.55 20.29 -16.59
N ASN A 58 -25.03 21.15 -17.49
CA ASN A 58 -24.63 21.07 -18.89
C ASN A 58 -23.46 22.04 -19.02
N HIS A 59 -22.24 21.54 -18.80
CA HIS A 59 -21.06 22.27 -19.25
C HIS A 59 -20.97 22.05 -20.76
N ASP A 60 -21.63 22.94 -21.50
CA ASP A 60 -21.55 23.04 -22.95
C ASP A 60 -20.09 23.32 -23.34
N TYR A 61 -19.36 22.27 -23.69
CA TYR A 61 -18.13 22.41 -24.43
C TYR A 61 -18.49 22.74 -25.88
N VAL A 62 -18.42 24.03 -26.21
CA VAL A 62 -18.56 24.55 -27.58
C VAL A 62 -17.50 23.90 -28.47
N GLN A 63 -17.85 22.83 -29.18
CA GLN A 63 -17.02 22.30 -30.26
C GLN A 63 -17.20 23.15 -31.51
N LYS A 64 -16.32 24.14 -31.64
CA LYS A 64 -16.05 24.84 -32.89
C LYS A 64 -15.69 23.80 -33.95
N THR A 65 -16.59 23.59 -34.89
CA THR A 65 -16.37 22.74 -36.07
C THR A 65 -15.20 23.30 -36.88
N ARG A 66 -14.06 22.61 -36.83
CA ARG A 66 -13.04 22.66 -37.88
C ARG A 66 -12.83 21.24 -38.39
N SER A 67 -13.21 21.06 -39.65
CA SER A 67 -12.96 19.88 -40.46
C SER A 67 -11.45 19.64 -40.65
N ASN A 68 -11.14 18.36 -40.88
CA ASN A 68 -9.88 17.74 -41.31
C ASN A 68 -8.95 17.17 -40.23
N GLY A 69 -8.94 15.82 -40.15
CA GLY A 69 -7.78 15.04 -39.68
C GLY A 69 -7.99 14.08 -38.51
N GLN A 70 -9.22 13.81 -38.03
CA GLN A 70 -9.43 13.13 -36.73
C GLN A 70 -10.05 11.72 -36.77
N ASN A 71 -9.83 10.95 -37.84
CA ASN A 71 -10.35 9.57 -37.88
C ASN A 71 -9.53 8.59 -37.00
N SER A 72 -8.27 8.91 -36.65
CA SER A 72 -7.45 8.04 -35.78
C SER A 72 -7.76 8.20 -34.28
N ALA A 73 -8.15 9.40 -33.82
CA ALA A 73 -8.42 9.64 -32.40
C ALA A 73 -9.74 9.01 -31.93
N ARG A 74 -10.74 8.94 -32.82
CA ARG A 74 -12.04 8.31 -32.50
C ARG A 74 -11.94 6.80 -32.32
N LYS A 75 -11.02 6.12 -33.02
CA LYS A 75 -10.80 4.68 -32.84
C LYS A 75 -10.20 4.32 -31.47
N PHE A 76 -9.40 5.20 -30.87
CA PHE A 76 -8.88 4.97 -29.50
C PHE A 76 -9.94 5.21 -28.43
N ALA A 77 -10.86 6.16 -28.66
CA ALA A 77 -11.96 6.45 -27.74
C ALA A 77 -13.04 5.35 -27.75
N GLU A 78 -13.17 4.60 -28.84
CA GLU A 78 -14.17 3.52 -28.96
C GLU A 78 -13.80 2.25 -28.18
N PHE A 79 -12.50 2.03 -27.91
CA PHE A 79 -12.03 0.99 -26.97
C PHE A 79 -11.98 1.47 -25.51
N ALA A 80 -12.11 2.76 -25.27
CA ALA A 80 -12.26 3.29 -23.93
C ALA A 80 -13.72 3.10 -23.51
N HIS A 81 -14.06 1.90 -23.04
CA HIS A 81 -15.32 1.69 -22.33
C HIS A 81 -15.51 2.82 -21.31
N ASN A 82 -16.72 3.40 -21.28
CA ASN A 82 -17.09 4.39 -20.28
C ASN A 82 -16.65 3.84 -18.90
N PRO A 83 -15.85 4.57 -18.10
CA PRO A 83 -15.30 4.04 -16.85
C PRO A 83 -16.38 3.49 -15.91
N ARG A 84 -17.61 3.99 -16.03
CA ARG A 84 -18.79 3.44 -15.35
C ARG A 84 -19.16 2.03 -15.83
N ASP A 85 -19.20 1.81 -17.14
CA ASP A 85 -19.56 0.52 -17.74
C ASP A 85 -18.43 -0.51 -17.59
N ASP A 86 -17.16 -0.06 -17.62
CA ASP A 86 -15.99 -0.88 -17.30
C ASP A 86 -15.99 -1.31 -15.82
N ALA A 87 -16.29 -0.39 -14.90
CA ALA A 87 -16.42 -0.72 -13.48
C ALA A 87 -17.60 -1.65 -13.17
N LEU A 88 -18.73 -1.54 -13.90
CA LEU A 88 -19.89 -2.41 -13.73
C LEU A 88 -19.71 -3.78 -14.40
N SER A 89 -18.95 -3.86 -15.49
CA SER A 89 -18.64 -5.12 -16.18
C SER A 89 -17.43 -5.86 -15.58
N SER A 90 -16.55 -5.15 -14.89
CA SER A 90 -15.45 -5.71 -14.10
C SER A 90 -15.99 -6.50 -12.91
N ARG A 91 -16.26 -7.79 -13.15
CA ARG A 91 -16.64 -8.76 -12.12
C ARG A 91 -15.50 -9.10 -11.15
N LEU A 92 -14.31 -8.55 -11.32
CA LEU A 92 -13.19 -8.75 -10.42
C LEU A 92 -13.34 -7.88 -9.17
N THR A 93 -14.23 -8.30 -8.28
CA THR A 93 -14.37 -7.74 -6.94
C THR A 93 -13.95 -8.80 -5.90
N GLY A 94 -13.28 -8.36 -4.82
CA GLY A 94 -12.84 -9.23 -3.72
C GLY A 94 -11.35 -9.56 -3.70
N VAL A 95 -10.95 -10.52 -2.84
CA VAL A 95 -9.55 -10.89 -2.56
C VAL A 95 -8.80 -11.38 -3.81
N ALA A 96 -9.54 -11.91 -4.79
CA ALA A 96 -8.98 -12.40 -6.05
C ALA A 96 -8.61 -11.29 -7.04
N ALA A 97 -9.22 -10.10 -6.94
CA ALA A 97 -9.07 -9.03 -7.93
C ALA A 97 -7.61 -8.54 -8.12
N GLY A 98 -6.81 -8.59 -7.06
CA GLY A 98 -5.39 -8.22 -7.09
C GLY A 98 -4.42 -9.38 -7.37
N ARG A 99 -4.92 -10.58 -7.70
CA ARG A 99 -4.13 -11.82 -7.89
C ARG A 99 -4.45 -12.52 -9.21
N THR A 100 -4.98 -11.77 -10.16
CA THR A 100 -5.46 -12.24 -11.46
C THR A 100 -4.83 -11.39 -12.54
N VAL A 101 -4.45 -12.03 -13.65
CA VAL A 101 -3.81 -11.38 -14.81
C VAL A 101 -4.39 -12.05 -16.05
N ASP A 102 -4.81 -11.23 -17.02
CA ASP A 102 -5.29 -11.73 -18.30
C ASP A 102 -4.13 -12.23 -19.16
N VAL A 103 -4.35 -13.33 -19.87
CA VAL A 103 -3.36 -13.92 -20.76
C VAL A 103 -3.56 -13.35 -22.17
N PHE A 104 -2.58 -12.61 -22.66
CA PHE A 104 -2.58 -12.09 -24.02
C PHE A 104 -1.71 -12.97 -24.93
N ASN A 105 -2.10 -13.08 -26.20
CA ASN A 105 -1.32 -13.73 -27.26
C ASN A 105 -0.92 -15.20 -26.98
N ASN A 106 -1.74 -15.93 -26.20
CA ASN A 106 -1.45 -17.30 -25.73
C ASN A 106 -0.12 -17.43 -24.95
N ASP A 107 0.49 -16.32 -24.52
CA ASP A 107 1.72 -16.33 -23.72
C ASP A 107 1.38 -16.42 -22.23
N THR A 108 1.11 -17.65 -21.80
CA THR A 108 0.84 -17.95 -20.40
C THR A 108 2.07 -17.75 -19.52
N ALA A 109 3.29 -17.97 -20.06
CA ALA A 109 4.52 -17.86 -19.30
C ALA A 109 4.80 -16.42 -18.86
N SER A 110 4.60 -15.45 -19.75
CA SER A 110 4.72 -14.03 -19.42
C SER A 110 3.65 -13.58 -18.43
N ALA A 111 2.41 -14.06 -18.58
CA ALA A 111 1.32 -13.80 -17.63
C ALA A 111 1.66 -14.31 -16.21
N PHE A 112 2.25 -15.51 -16.09
CA PHE A 112 2.71 -16.04 -14.80
C PHE A 112 3.85 -15.21 -14.18
N ARG A 113 4.79 -14.70 -14.99
CA ARG A 113 5.86 -13.82 -14.50
C ARG A 113 5.30 -12.49 -13.97
N GLN A 114 4.34 -11.92 -14.69
CA GLN A 114 3.63 -10.72 -14.26
C GLN A 114 2.88 -10.96 -12.96
N LEU A 115 2.09 -12.03 -12.87
CA LEU A 115 1.39 -12.42 -11.66
C LEU A 115 2.35 -12.60 -10.48
N ASN A 116 3.48 -13.29 -10.69
CA ASN A 116 4.49 -13.49 -9.67
C ASN A 116 5.08 -12.16 -9.17
N SER A 117 5.39 -11.22 -10.08
CA SER A 117 5.85 -9.87 -9.72
C SER A 117 4.84 -9.14 -8.83
N ILE A 118 3.55 -9.18 -9.20
CA ILE A 118 2.45 -8.58 -8.43
C ILE A 118 2.37 -9.21 -7.04
N MET A 119 2.48 -10.53 -6.93
CA MET A 119 2.47 -11.23 -5.64
C MET A 119 3.64 -10.82 -4.72
N PHE A 120 4.84 -10.72 -5.28
CA PHE A 120 6.03 -10.32 -4.53
C PHE A 120 6.02 -8.83 -4.14
N ALA A 121 5.51 -7.95 -4.99
CA ALA A 121 5.34 -6.53 -4.68
C ALA A 121 4.42 -6.34 -3.46
N ASN A 122 3.34 -7.12 -3.40
CA ASN A 122 2.37 -7.13 -2.29
C ASN A 122 2.80 -8.00 -1.10
N ARG A 123 3.94 -8.69 -1.18
CA ARG A 123 4.50 -9.56 -0.12
C ARG A 123 3.59 -10.70 0.36
N ILE A 124 2.66 -11.14 -0.49
CA ILE A 124 1.68 -12.19 -0.14
C ILE A 124 2.35 -13.50 0.32
N PRO A 125 3.39 -14.02 -0.38
CA PRO A 125 4.05 -15.26 0.05
C PRO A 125 4.76 -15.12 1.40
N GLN A 126 5.36 -13.95 1.67
CA GLN A 126 6.04 -13.68 2.94
C GLN A 126 5.04 -13.60 4.09
N ASP A 127 3.92 -12.92 3.88
CA ASP A 127 2.87 -12.78 4.88
C ASP A 127 2.23 -14.13 5.20
N SER A 128 1.95 -14.95 4.18
CA SER A 128 1.48 -16.33 4.36
C SER A 128 2.43 -17.16 5.23
N ARG A 129 3.75 -17.04 4.99
CA ARG A 129 4.77 -17.72 5.82
C ARG A 129 4.81 -17.19 7.25
N ASN A 130 4.72 -15.88 7.43
CA ASN A 130 4.77 -15.23 8.74
C ASN A 130 3.52 -15.53 9.58
N GLN A 131 2.36 -15.67 8.95
CA GLN A 131 1.09 -15.99 9.62
C GLN A 131 0.98 -17.46 10.05
N ARG A 132 1.82 -18.35 9.50
CA ARG A 132 1.79 -19.78 9.83
C ARG A 132 2.01 -20.08 11.32
N PHE A 133 2.82 -19.28 12.00
CA PHE A 133 3.15 -19.48 13.41
C PHE A 133 3.04 -18.17 14.19
N TYR A 134 2.48 -18.25 15.40
CA TYR A 134 2.46 -17.11 16.30
C TYR A 134 3.88 -16.75 16.76
N MET A 135 4.20 -15.47 16.69
CA MET A 135 5.43 -14.91 17.23
C MET A 135 5.08 -13.82 18.25
N LYS A 136 5.76 -13.83 19.40
CA LYS A 136 5.54 -12.83 20.45
C LYS A 136 5.72 -11.40 19.89
N PRO A 137 4.88 -10.43 20.28
CA PRO A 137 4.91 -9.08 19.71
C PRO A 137 6.26 -8.37 19.89
N GLY A 138 6.94 -8.57 21.02
CA GLY A 138 8.28 -8.03 21.25
C GLY A 138 9.30 -8.57 20.24
N LYS A 139 9.22 -9.85 19.89
CA LYS A 139 10.12 -10.47 18.90
C LYS A 139 9.79 -10.01 17.48
N VAL A 140 8.51 -9.81 17.16
CA VAL A 140 8.07 -9.19 15.89
C VAL A 140 8.63 -7.78 15.75
N ALA A 141 8.56 -6.97 16.80
CA ALA A 141 9.09 -5.60 16.79
C ALA A 141 10.62 -5.56 16.62
N GLU A 142 11.34 -6.43 17.34
CA GLU A 142 12.80 -6.59 17.20
C GLU A 142 13.20 -6.97 15.77
N LEU A 143 12.53 -7.96 15.18
CA LEU A 143 12.77 -8.39 13.80
C LEU A 143 12.50 -7.26 12.81
N LYS A 144 11.38 -6.55 12.97
CA LYS A 144 11.03 -5.39 12.12
C LYS A 144 12.08 -4.29 12.19
N ARG A 145 12.58 -3.99 13.40
CA ARG A 145 13.65 -3.00 13.62
C ARG A 145 14.96 -3.43 12.94
N SER A 146 15.36 -4.69 13.12
CA SER A 146 16.55 -5.27 12.48
C SER A 146 16.46 -5.23 10.95
N GLN A 147 15.32 -5.63 10.38
CA GLN A 147 15.06 -5.57 8.93
C GLN A 147 15.06 -4.13 8.39
N LYS A 148 14.53 -3.16 9.15
CA LYS A 148 14.63 -1.73 8.78
C LYS A 148 16.09 -1.28 8.75
N HIS A 149 16.86 -1.57 9.80
CA HIS A 149 18.27 -1.21 9.86
C HIS A 149 19.06 -1.80 8.67
N ARG A 150 18.87 -3.09 8.36
CA ARG A 150 19.52 -3.73 7.21
C ARG A 150 19.19 -3.06 5.88
N ARG A 151 17.92 -2.67 5.68
CA ARG A 151 17.49 -1.95 4.45
C ARG A 151 18.14 -0.56 4.37
N ASP A 152 18.13 0.19 5.47
CA ASP A 152 18.70 1.53 5.53
C ASP A 152 20.22 1.49 5.31
N PHE A 153 20.91 0.53 5.93
CA PHE A 153 22.34 0.28 5.75
C PHE A 153 22.68 -0.04 4.29
N MET A 154 21.95 -0.97 3.67
CA MET A 154 22.16 -1.33 2.26
C MET A 154 21.88 -0.16 1.31
N LYS A 155 20.89 0.69 1.61
CA LYS A 155 20.63 1.91 0.84
C LYS A 155 21.81 2.88 0.92
N GLY A 156 22.33 3.12 2.13
CA GLY A 156 23.51 3.97 2.34
C GLY A 156 24.76 3.42 1.67
N PHE A 157 24.99 2.11 1.77
CA PHE A 157 26.10 1.43 1.12
C PHE A 157 26.04 1.55 -0.41
N LYS A 158 24.88 1.28 -1.03
CA LYS A 158 24.71 1.45 -2.49
C LYS A 158 24.99 2.87 -2.95
N ARG A 159 24.47 3.86 -2.21
CA ARG A 159 24.76 5.28 -2.47
C ARG A 159 26.26 5.58 -2.41
N LEU A 160 26.97 5.04 -1.42
CA LEU A 160 28.42 5.25 -1.29
C LEU A 160 29.17 4.65 -2.49
N ILE A 161 28.80 3.44 -2.91
CA ILE A 161 29.38 2.79 -4.09
C ILE A 161 29.08 3.57 -5.37
N GLU A 162 27.90 4.16 -5.51
CA GLU A 162 27.57 5.05 -6.63
C GLU A 162 28.49 6.28 -6.67
N ILE A 163 28.76 6.91 -5.52
CA ILE A 163 29.71 8.03 -5.42
C ILE A 163 31.12 7.59 -5.80
N VAL A 164 31.59 6.45 -5.29
CA VAL A 164 32.92 5.92 -5.63
C VAL A 164 33.03 5.61 -7.12
N LYS A 165 31.99 5.03 -7.73
CA LYS A 165 31.95 4.79 -9.18
C LYS A 165 31.95 6.09 -9.97
N ASP A 166 31.23 7.10 -9.50
CA ASP A 166 31.21 8.42 -10.11
C ASP A 166 32.57 9.11 -10.03
N ALA A 167 33.23 9.01 -8.87
CA ALA A 167 34.57 9.56 -8.65
C ALA A 167 35.60 8.90 -9.58
N LYS A 168 35.59 7.56 -9.65
CA LYS A 168 36.40 6.79 -10.60
C LYS A 168 36.15 7.21 -12.05
N ARG A 169 34.89 7.43 -12.44
CA ARG A 169 34.52 7.86 -13.80
C ARG A 169 35.05 9.25 -14.14
N LYS A 170 35.10 10.14 -13.14
CA LYS A 170 35.62 11.52 -13.28
C LYS A 170 37.14 11.62 -13.14
N GLY A 171 37.79 10.58 -12.59
CA GLY A 171 39.24 10.53 -12.39
C GLY A 171 39.73 11.18 -11.09
N TYR A 172 38.88 11.23 -10.06
CA TYR A 172 39.29 11.57 -8.68
C TYR A 172 39.96 10.39 -7.97
#